data_AF-A0A930XTT0-F1
#
_entry.id   AF-A0A930XTT0-F1
#
_cell.length_a   1.000
_cell.length_b   1.000
_cell.length_c   1.000
_cell.angle_alpha   90.00
_cell.angle_beta   90.00
_cell.angle_gamma   90.00
#
_symmetry.space_group_name_H-M   'P 1'
#
loop_
_entity.id
_entity.type
_entity.pdbx_description
1 polymer ?
#
loop_
_entity_poly.entity_id
_entity_poly.type
_entity_poly.pdbx_seq_one_letter_code
_entity_poly.pdbx_strand_id
1 'polypeptide(L)'
;MGNGLKNRLQPLKTRLLKDPYYRFQSVEELTLAAQLGVVIDANQATVDDWLRLPGLSIHQARSLVSLQRSGLQFHCLEDIAAALSVPVSHIQRLAPVLRFCYYDADSVCTIQPVNPNSASVEQLTRIPDVDLFLARAIVQNREQQGRFQSMADLQQRLALPASLMGTLMHYLVL
;
A
#
# COMPACT_ATOMS: atom_id res chain seq x y z
N MET A 1 -16.39 -22.07 27.92
CA MET A 1 -15.24 -22.15 26.98
C MET A 1 -14.52 -20.82 26.69
N GLY A 2 -15.01 -19.64 27.12
CA GLY A 2 -14.41 -18.35 26.73
C GLY A 2 -13.15 -17.85 27.46
N ASN A 3 -12.80 -18.40 28.63
CA ASN A 3 -11.74 -17.83 29.47
C ASN A 3 -10.31 -18.22 29.01
N GLY A 4 -10.15 -19.44 28.46
CA GLY A 4 -8.84 -19.94 28.02
C GLY A 4 -8.29 -19.23 26.79
N LEU A 5 -9.15 -18.92 25.81
CA LEU A 5 -8.75 -18.20 24.60
C LEU A 5 -8.33 -16.76 24.92
N LYS A 6 -9.09 -16.09 25.78
CA LYS A 6 -8.81 -14.72 26.24
C LYS A 6 -7.44 -14.66 26.94
N ASN A 7 -7.13 -15.62 27.81
CA ASN A 7 -5.83 -15.69 28.49
C ASN A 7 -4.64 -15.88 27.53
N ARG A 8 -4.82 -16.56 26.38
CA ARG A 8 -3.77 -16.71 25.36
C ARG A 8 -3.60 -15.46 24.49
N LEU A 9 -4.67 -14.71 24.24
CA LEU A 9 -4.64 -13.51 23.40
C LEU A 9 -4.07 -12.28 24.11
N GLN A 10 -4.36 -12.11 25.41
CA GLN A 10 -3.92 -10.95 26.19
C GLN A 10 -2.40 -10.67 26.14
N PRO A 11 -1.50 -11.65 26.37
CA PRO A 11 -0.06 -11.35 26.38
C PRO A 11 0.47 -10.96 24.99
N LEU A 12 -0.09 -11.51 23.91
CA LEU A 12 0.26 -11.10 22.55
C LEU A 12 -0.29 -9.70 22.23
N LYS A 13 -1.53 -9.42 22.63
CA LYS A 13 -2.15 -8.10 22.50
C LYS A 13 -1.32 -7.02 23.20
N THR A 14 -0.86 -7.26 24.43
CA THR A 14 -0.01 -6.31 25.17
C THR A 14 1.32 -6.05 24.45
N ARG A 15 1.94 -7.09 23.87
CA ARG A 15 3.18 -6.94 23.09
C ARG A 15 2.95 -6.09 21.84
N LEU A 16 1.89 -6.36 21.08
CA LEU A 16 1.54 -5.60 19.87
C LEU A 16 1.20 -4.12 20.18
N LEU A 17 0.57 -3.84 21.33
CA LEU A 17 0.31 -2.46 21.75
C LEU A 17 1.59 -1.69 22.11
N LYS A 18 2.60 -2.39 22.63
CA LYS A 18 3.90 -1.79 22.98
C LYS A 18 4.81 -1.64 21.76
N ASP A 19 4.75 -2.60 20.86
CA ASP A 19 5.58 -2.68 19.66
C ASP A 19 4.74 -3.12 18.45
N PRO A 20 4.31 -2.18 17.60
CA PRO A 20 3.55 -2.48 16.38
C PRO A 20 4.32 -3.37 15.39
N TYR A 21 5.65 -3.32 15.40
CA TYR A 21 6.54 -4.08 14.52
C TYR A 21 7.06 -5.37 15.16
N TYR A 22 6.39 -5.82 16.22
CA TYR A 22 6.73 -7.06 16.91
C TYR A 22 6.87 -8.23 15.92
N ARG A 23 8.02 -8.92 16.02
CA ARG A 23 8.31 -10.12 15.23
C ARG A 23 7.75 -11.36 15.90
N PHE A 24 6.81 -12.01 15.23
CA PHE A 24 6.16 -13.21 15.73
C PHE A 24 7.15 -14.37 15.80
N GLN A 25 7.07 -15.13 16.89
CA GLN A 25 8.05 -16.17 17.19
C GLN A 25 7.59 -17.55 16.69
N SER A 26 6.29 -17.73 16.44
CA SER A 26 5.72 -19.02 16.05
C SER A 26 4.46 -18.90 15.19
N VAL A 27 4.08 -20.01 14.56
CA VAL A 27 2.85 -20.15 13.78
C VAL A 27 1.61 -20.00 14.67
N GLU A 28 1.70 -20.45 15.93
CA GLU A 28 0.63 -20.29 16.91
C GLU A 28 0.38 -18.81 17.21
N GLU A 29 1.45 -18.01 17.36
CA GLU A 29 1.33 -16.57 17.53
C GLU A 29 0.73 -15.88 16.30
N LEU A 30 1.07 -16.31 15.08
CA LEU A 30 0.43 -15.78 13.87
C LEU A 30 -1.07 -16.06 13.86
N THR A 31 -1.48 -17.25 14.27
CA THR A 31 -2.91 -17.62 14.34
C THR A 31 -3.64 -16.76 15.37
N LEU A 32 -3.02 -16.50 16.53
CA LEU A 32 -3.55 -15.59 17.54
C LEU A 32 -3.55 -14.13 17.06
N ALA A 33 -2.53 -13.70 16.33
CA ALA A 33 -2.43 -12.36 15.76
C ALA A 33 -3.55 -12.12 14.74
N ALA A 34 -3.84 -13.11 13.88
CA ALA A 34 -4.96 -13.07 12.95
C ALA A 34 -6.31 -12.90 13.68
N GLN A 35 -6.51 -13.61 14.79
CA GLN A 35 -7.70 -13.45 15.64
C GLN A 35 -7.79 -12.07 16.30
N LEU A 36 -6.64 -11.41 16.52
CA LEU A 36 -6.57 -10.03 16.98
C LEU A 36 -6.76 -9.00 15.84
N GLY A 37 -6.96 -9.45 14.61
CA GLY A 37 -7.15 -8.60 13.43
C GLY A 37 -5.85 -8.12 12.79
N VAL A 38 -4.70 -8.71 13.14
CA VAL A 38 -3.45 -8.43 12.43
C VAL A 38 -3.53 -8.99 11.02
N VAL A 39 -3.30 -8.12 10.04
CA VAL A 39 -3.26 -8.46 8.62
C VAL A 39 -2.00 -7.82 8.02
N ILE A 40 -1.31 -8.58 7.17
CA ILE A 40 -0.22 -8.13 6.32
C ILE A 40 -0.69 -8.33 4.88
N ASP A 41 -0.89 -7.23 4.18
CA ASP A 41 -1.24 -7.26 2.77
C ASP A 41 0.02 -7.45 1.93
N ALA A 42 0.12 -8.58 1.22
CA ALA A 42 1.29 -8.91 0.41
C ALA A 42 1.62 -7.85 -0.65
N ASN A 43 0.62 -7.12 -1.15
CA ASN A 43 0.79 -6.11 -2.19
C ASN A 43 1.07 -4.70 -1.66
N GLN A 44 1.02 -4.49 -0.34
CA GLN A 44 1.37 -3.22 0.31
C GLN A 44 2.41 -3.36 1.45
N ALA A 45 2.83 -4.59 1.77
CA ALA A 45 3.73 -4.87 2.88
C ALA A 45 5.10 -4.22 2.71
N THR A 46 5.55 -3.53 3.75
CA THR A 46 6.91 -3.00 3.85
C THR A 46 7.91 -4.10 4.23
N VAL A 47 9.22 -3.77 4.17
CA VAL A 47 10.26 -4.70 4.63
C VAL A 47 10.04 -5.08 6.10
N ASP A 48 9.69 -4.12 6.94
CA ASP A 48 9.41 -4.37 8.36
C ASP A 48 8.18 -5.27 8.55
N ASP A 49 7.13 -5.12 7.74
CA ASP A 49 5.95 -6.00 7.79
C ASP A 49 6.34 -7.45 7.48
N TRP A 50 7.12 -7.68 6.43
CA TRP A 50 7.62 -9.02 6.08
C TRP A 50 8.51 -9.61 7.17
N LEU A 51 9.33 -8.79 7.84
CA LEU A 51 10.18 -9.23 8.95
C LEU A 51 9.42 -9.59 10.22
N ARG A 52 8.14 -9.21 10.34
CA ARG A 52 7.30 -9.70 11.43
C ARG A 52 7.04 -11.19 11.31
N LEU A 53 7.14 -11.75 10.10
CA LEU A 53 6.85 -13.15 9.82
C LEU A 53 8.05 -14.06 10.14
N PRO A 54 7.84 -15.13 10.95
CA PRO A 54 8.91 -16.03 11.34
C PRO A 54 9.49 -16.78 10.14
N GLY A 55 10.82 -16.79 10.03
CA GLY A 55 11.56 -17.54 9.01
C GLY A 55 11.72 -16.83 7.66
N LEU A 56 11.34 -15.56 7.55
CA LEU A 56 11.76 -14.71 6.44
C LEU A 56 13.03 -13.93 6.82
N SER A 57 14.04 -13.99 5.95
CA SER A 57 15.24 -13.17 6.07
C SER A 57 15.01 -11.75 5.54
N ILE A 58 15.88 -10.82 5.95
CA ILE A 58 15.90 -9.45 5.41
C ILE A 58 16.05 -9.40 3.90
N HIS A 59 16.81 -10.35 3.31
CA HIS A 59 16.99 -10.43 1.87
C HIS A 59 15.69 -10.82 1.17
N GLN A 60 14.98 -11.84 1.68
CA GLN A 60 13.68 -12.26 1.15
C GLN A 60 12.65 -11.13 1.27
N ALA A 61 12.57 -10.46 2.42
CA ALA A 61 11.68 -9.31 2.62
C ALA A 61 11.96 -8.19 1.61
N ARG A 62 13.23 -7.83 1.39
CA ARG A 62 13.61 -6.81 0.39
C ARG A 62 13.28 -7.25 -1.04
N SER A 63 13.50 -8.52 -1.38
CA SER A 63 13.16 -9.06 -2.70
C SER A 63 11.67 -8.97 -2.99
N LEU A 64 10.81 -9.35 -2.03
CA LEU A 64 9.36 -9.25 -2.18
C LEU A 64 8.90 -7.80 -2.40
N VAL A 65 9.44 -6.85 -1.62
CA VAL A 65 9.15 -5.42 -1.79
C VAL A 65 9.67 -4.91 -3.14
N SER A 66 10.83 -5.36 -3.60
CA SER A 66 11.36 -4.98 -4.91
C SER A 66 10.48 -5.47 -6.05
N LEU A 67 9.97 -6.71 -5.97
CA LEU A 67 9.05 -7.27 -6.96
C LEU A 67 7.72 -6.50 -6.96
N GLN A 68 7.15 -6.22 -5.79
CA GLN A 68 5.96 -5.39 -5.65
C GLN A 68 6.15 -4.00 -6.30
N ARG A 69 7.29 -3.35 -6.06
CA ARG A 69 7.63 -2.05 -6.68
C ARG A 69 7.85 -2.10 -8.18
N SER A 70 8.23 -3.26 -8.73
CA SER A 70 8.32 -3.46 -10.18
C SER A 70 6.95 -3.66 -10.85
N GLY A 71 5.86 -3.70 -10.08
CA GLY A 71 4.49 -3.88 -10.56
C GLY A 71 3.98 -5.31 -10.51
N LEU A 72 4.76 -6.25 -9.92
CA LEU A 72 4.28 -7.61 -9.69
C LEU A 72 3.23 -7.60 -8.57
N GLN A 73 2.05 -8.17 -8.84
CA GLN A 73 1.02 -8.41 -7.84
C GLN A 73 1.02 -9.88 -7.41
N PHE A 74 0.96 -10.10 -6.11
CA PHE A 74 0.77 -11.42 -5.52
C PHE A 74 -0.73 -11.68 -5.36
N HIS A 75 -1.20 -12.79 -5.90
CA HIS A 75 -2.60 -13.22 -5.83
C HIS A 75 -2.80 -14.37 -4.84
N CYS A 76 -1.74 -15.13 -4.55
CA CYS A 76 -1.80 -16.24 -3.60
C CYS A 76 -0.44 -16.55 -2.95
N LEU A 77 -0.43 -17.53 -2.05
CA LEU A 77 0.78 -17.96 -1.34
C LEU A 77 1.80 -18.61 -2.28
N GLU A 78 1.32 -19.26 -3.34
CA GLU A 78 2.14 -19.88 -4.37
C GLU A 78 3.00 -18.84 -5.09
N ASP A 79 2.47 -17.62 -5.33
CA ASP A 79 3.23 -16.53 -5.94
C ASP A 79 4.38 -16.07 -5.04
N ILE A 80 4.14 -15.98 -3.72
CA ILE A 80 5.18 -15.65 -2.74
C ILE A 80 6.23 -16.76 -2.68
N ALA A 81 5.81 -18.02 -2.69
CA ALA A 81 6.70 -19.17 -2.68
C ALA A 81 7.60 -19.18 -3.94
N ALA A 82 7.01 -18.93 -5.10
CA ALA A 82 7.72 -18.80 -6.36
C ALA A 82 8.72 -17.62 -6.35
N ALA A 83 8.29 -16.44 -5.89
CA ALA A 83 9.13 -15.25 -5.78
C ALA A 83 10.34 -15.42 -4.85
N LEU A 84 10.19 -16.26 -3.81
CA LEU A 84 11.26 -16.58 -2.88
C LEU A 84 12.06 -17.83 -3.26
N SER A 85 11.70 -18.51 -4.36
CA SER A 85 12.27 -19.79 -4.77
C SER A 85 12.23 -20.85 -3.66
N VAL A 86 11.11 -20.95 -2.95
CA VAL A 86 10.89 -21.94 -1.88
C VAL A 86 9.63 -22.77 -2.12
N PRO A 87 9.51 -23.98 -1.53
CA PRO A 87 8.28 -24.74 -1.56
C PRO A 87 7.13 -24.00 -0.88
N VAL A 88 5.90 -24.13 -1.41
CA VAL A 88 4.70 -23.51 -0.80
C VAL A 88 4.50 -23.93 0.65
N SER A 89 4.89 -25.15 1.03
CA SER A 89 4.81 -25.65 2.41
C SER A 89 5.60 -24.80 3.41
N HIS A 90 6.68 -24.14 2.98
CA HIS A 90 7.45 -23.23 3.84
C HIS A 90 6.69 -21.93 4.14
N ILE A 91 5.86 -21.48 3.20
CA ILE A 91 5.09 -20.23 3.27
C ILE A 91 3.67 -20.47 3.81
N GLN A 92 3.13 -21.67 3.67
CA GLN A 92 1.78 -22.03 4.09
C GLN A 92 1.51 -21.69 5.57
N ARG A 93 2.53 -21.81 6.42
CA ARG A 93 2.44 -21.44 7.85
C ARG A 93 2.22 -19.95 8.11
N LEU A 94 2.48 -19.09 7.12
CA LEU A 94 2.29 -17.64 7.18
C LEU A 94 0.89 -17.20 6.75
N ALA A 95 0.12 -18.12 6.14
CA ALA A 95 -1.23 -17.87 5.62
C ALA A 95 -2.19 -17.14 6.58
N PRO A 96 -2.22 -17.40 7.91
CA PRO A 96 -3.24 -16.82 8.78
C PRO A 96 -3.28 -15.29 8.82
N VAL A 97 -2.14 -14.62 8.57
CA VAL A 97 -2.04 -13.15 8.63
C VAL A 97 -1.85 -12.53 7.26
N LEU A 98 -1.64 -13.32 6.21
CA LEU A 98 -1.41 -12.81 4.86
C LEU A 98 -2.72 -12.56 4.13
N ARG A 99 -2.79 -11.44 3.42
CA ARG A 99 -3.90 -11.10 2.52
C ARG A 99 -3.35 -10.72 1.16
N PHE A 100 -4.09 -11.13 0.13
CA PHE A 100 -3.80 -10.81 -1.28
C PHE A 100 -4.92 -9.91 -1.79
N CYS A 101 -4.81 -8.62 -1.50
CA CYS A 101 -5.78 -7.65 -1.97
C CYS A 101 -5.48 -7.30 -3.43
N TYR A 102 -6.54 -7.21 -4.23
CA TYR A 102 -6.46 -6.70 -5.58
C TYR A 102 -6.63 -5.17 -5.56
N TYR A 103 -5.59 -4.48 -6.02
CA TYR A 103 -5.60 -3.04 -6.23
C TYR A 103 -5.56 -2.81 -7.72
N ASP A 104 -6.74 -2.71 -8.31
CA ASP A 104 -6.85 -2.28 -9.68
C ASP A 104 -6.39 -0.81 -9.76
N ALA A 105 -5.33 -0.57 -10.53
CA ALA A 105 -4.82 0.77 -10.76
C ALA A 105 -5.81 1.65 -11.55
N ASP A 106 -6.78 1.04 -12.22
CA ASP A 106 -7.89 1.66 -12.92
C ASP A 106 -9.20 1.65 -12.10
N SER A 107 -9.20 1.07 -10.89
CA SER A 107 -10.39 1.09 -10.03
C SER A 107 -10.64 2.48 -9.48
N VAL A 108 -11.88 2.94 -9.64
CA VAL A 108 -12.40 4.19 -9.09
C VAL A 108 -12.26 4.25 -7.55
N CYS A 109 -12.12 3.10 -6.90
CA CYS A 109 -11.97 2.96 -5.45
C CYS A 109 -10.53 3.05 -4.93
N THR A 110 -9.52 2.98 -5.81
CA THR A 110 -8.09 3.06 -5.44
C THR A 110 -7.54 4.40 -5.85
N ILE A 111 -7.53 5.35 -4.91
CA ILE A 111 -6.97 6.69 -5.14
C ILE A 111 -5.44 6.56 -5.21
N GLN A 112 -4.90 6.35 -6.40
CA GLN A 112 -3.48 6.48 -6.65
C GLN A 112 -3.13 7.97 -6.72
N PRO A 113 -2.15 8.45 -5.94
CA PRO A 113 -1.71 9.84 -6.04
C PRO A 113 -1.15 10.11 -7.45
N VAL A 114 -1.74 11.07 -8.15
CA VAL A 114 -1.37 11.48 -9.50
C VAL A 114 -0.38 12.62 -9.43
N ASN A 115 0.79 12.48 -10.07
CA ASN A 115 1.74 13.59 -10.16
C ASN A 115 1.40 14.52 -11.33
N PRO A 116 0.99 15.78 -11.10
CA PRO A 116 0.57 16.68 -12.17
C PRO A 116 1.73 17.05 -13.11
N ASN A 117 2.99 16.90 -12.68
CA ASN A 117 4.16 17.16 -13.50
C ASN A 117 4.50 16.03 -14.48
N SER A 118 3.90 14.85 -14.35
CA SER A 118 4.17 13.69 -15.23
C SER A 118 2.92 13.03 -15.80
N ALA A 119 1.76 13.22 -15.20
CA ALA A 119 0.52 12.57 -15.59
C ALA A 119 0.07 12.94 -17.01
N SER A 120 -0.49 11.96 -17.73
CA SER A 120 -1.16 12.19 -19.01
C SER A 120 -2.51 12.89 -18.81
N VAL A 121 -3.09 13.42 -19.89
CA VAL A 121 -4.43 14.02 -19.84
C VAL A 121 -5.45 12.99 -19.36
N GLU A 122 -5.36 11.75 -19.88
CA GLU A 122 -6.26 10.65 -19.52
C GLU A 122 -6.15 10.29 -18.03
N GLN A 123 -4.94 10.30 -17.47
CA GLN A 123 -4.72 10.05 -16.04
C GLN A 123 -5.29 11.17 -15.16
N LEU A 124 -5.13 12.43 -15.58
CA LEU A 124 -5.69 13.57 -14.87
C LEU A 124 -7.22 13.58 -14.87
N THR A 125 -7.87 13.18 -15.98
CA THR A 125 -9.33 13.10 -16.07
C THR A 125 -9.97 12.01 -15.19
N ARG A 126 -9.17 11.15 -14.56
CA ARG A 126 -9.65 10.16 -13.59
C ARG A 126 -9.83 10.76 -12.19
N ILE A 127 -9.30 11.96 -11.94
CA ILE A 127 -9.43 12.65 -10.66
C ILE A 127 -10.83 13.27 -10.58
N PRO A 128 -11.57 13.08 -9.48
CA PRO A 128 -12.84 13.78 -9.26
C PRO A 128 -12.70 15.29 -9.43
N ASP A 129 -13.69 15.93 -10.06
CA ASP A 129 -13.72 17.36 -10.38
C ASP A 129 -12.63 17.86 -11.37
N VAL A 130 -11.84 16.96 -11.96
CA VAL A 130 -10.93 17.28 -13.08
C VAL A 130 -11.57 16.84 -14.40
N ASP A 131 -12.12 17.81 -15.11
CA ASP A 131 -12.61 17.58 -16.47
C ASP A 131 -11.47 17.61 -17.51
N LEU A 132 -11.82 17.28 -18.76
CA LEU A 132 -10.87 17.27 -19.86
C LEU A 132 -10.22 18.65 -20.10
N PHE A 133 -10.94 19.73 -19.81
CA PHE A 133 -10.44 21.09 -19.99
C PHE A 133 -9.35 21.41 -18.98
N LEU A 134 -9.59 21.16 -17.69
CA LEU A 134 -8.62 21.33 -16.62
C LEU A 134 -7.42 20.40 -16.80
N ALA A 135 -7.63 19.14 -17.16
CA ALA A 135 -6.54 18.19 -17.44
C ALA A 135 -5.61 18.71 -18.55
N ARG A 136 -6.17 19.21 -19.66
CA ARG A 136 -5.39 19.83 -20.74
C ARG A 136 -4.68 21.10 -20.29
N ALA A 137 -5.35 21.94 -19.49
CA ALA A 137 -4.75 23.15 -18.96
C ALA A 137 -3.53 22.85 -18.07
N ILE A 138 -3.60 21.82 -17.21
CA ILE A 138 -2.47 21.36 -16.39
C ILE A 138 -1.29 20.96 -17.28
N VAL A 139 -1.52 20.11 -18.29
CA VAL A 139 -0.47 19.62 -19.20
C VAL A 139 0.14 20.77 -20.01
N GLN A 140 -0.69 21.60 -20.63
CA GLN A 140 -0.23 22.74 -21.42
C GLN A 140 0.57 23.73 -20.54
N ASN A 141 0.11 24.01 -19.33
CA ASN A 141 0.77 24.95 -18.45
C ASN A 141 2.16 24.45 -18.00
N ARG A 142 2.31 23.15 -17.69
CA ARG A 142 3.63 22.57 -17.35
C ARG A 142 4.59 22.49 -18.54
N GLU A 143 4.07 22.31 -19.75
CA GLU A 143 4.87 22.32 -20.98
C GLU A 143 5.36 23.74 -21.31
N GLN A 144 4.53 24.77 -21.04
CA GLN A 144 4.85 26.15 -21.37
C GLN A 144 5.70 26.86 -20.31
N GLN A 145 5.43 26.64 -19.02
CA GLN A 145 6.08 27.37 -17.91
C GLN A 145 6.94 26.46 -17.02
N GLY A 146 7.09 25.19 -17.38
CA GLY A 146 7.86 24.22 -16.62
C GLY A 146 7.07 23.58 -15.47
N ARG A 147 7.76 22.71 -14.71
CA ARG A 147 7.16 21.91 -13.63
C ARG A 147 6.57 22.81 -12.54
N PHE A 148 5.45 22.39 -11.95
CA PHE A 148 4.90 22.99 -10.74
C PHE A 148 5.82 22.72 -9.56
N GLN A 149 6.17 23.77 -8.82
CA GLN A 149 7.08 23.67 -7.67
C GLN A 149 6.35 23.35 -6.36
N SER A 150 5.06 23.63 -6.28
CA SER A 150 4.23 23.35 -5.12
C SER A 150 2.75 23.29 -5.50
N MET A 151 1.91 22.79 -4.59
CA MET A 151 0.46 22.81 -4.78
C MET A 151 -0.08 24.24 -4.90
N ALA A 152 0.53 25.20 -4.17
CA ALA A 152 0.20 26.61 -4.27
C ALA A 152 0.56 27.21 -5.63
N ASP A 153 1.71 26.80 -6.20
CA ASP A 153 2.14 27.21 -7.54
C ASP A 153 1.16 26.71 -8.61
N LEU A 154 0.74 25.45 -8.52
CA LEU A 154 -0.30 24.88 -9.40
C LEU A 154 -1.62 25.67 -9.28
N GLN A 155 -2.07 25.93 -8.05
CA GLN A 155 -3.30 26.69 -7.80
C GLN A 155 -3.24 28.10 -8.41
N GLN A 156 -2.11 28.81 -8.22
CA GLN A 156 -1.93 30.17 -8.73
C GLN A 156 -1.85 30.19 -10.26
N ARG A 157 -1.03 29.33 -10.87
CA ARG A 157 -0.81 29.31 -12.32
C ARG A 157 -2.05 28.94 -13.12
N LEU A 158 -2.94 28.14 -12.54
CA LEU A 158 -4.19 27.71 -13.17
C LEU A 158 -5.43 28.48 -12.63
N ALA A 159 -5.22 29.46 -11.75
CA ALA A 159 -6.29 30.24 -11.11
C ALA A 159 -7.40 29.37 -10.50
N LEU A 160 -7.03 28.27 -9.83
CA LEU A 160 -7.99 27.31 -9.30
C LEU A 160 -8.68 27.83 -8.03
N PRO A 161 -10.00 27.63 -7.89
CA PRO A 161 -10.72 27.90 -6.64
C PRO A 161 -10.11 27.11 -5.48
N ALA A 162 -10.05 27.72 -4.30
CA ALA A 162 -9.52 27.07 -3.10
C ALA A 162 -10.29 25.79 -2.72
N SER A 163 -11.59 25.76 -2.97
CA SER A 163 -12.43 24.57 -2.75
C SER A 163 -12.02 23.40 -3.64
N LEU A 164 -11.83 23.64 -4.93
CA LEU A 164 -11.36 22.64 -5.89
C LEU A 164 -9.96 22.15 -5.49
N MET A 165 -9.04 23.07 -5.18
CA MET A 165 -7.69 22.69 -4.75
C MET A 165 -7.71 21.80 -3.51
N GLY A 166 -8.60 22.08 -2.55
CA GLY A 166 -8.82 21.24 -1.38
C GLY A 166 -9.18 19.80 -1.74
N THR A 167 -10.07 19.60 -2.72
CA THR A 167 -10.37 18.26 -3.25
C THR A 167 -9.13 17.64 -3.90
N LEU A 168 -8.49 18.36 -4.82
CA LEU A 168 -7.34 17.86 -5.60
C LEU A 168 -6.16 17.43 -4.73
N MET A 169 -5.93 18.08 -3.58
CA MET A 169 -4.84 17.71 -2.65
C MET A 169 -4.95 16.28 -2.12
N HIS A 170 -6.15 15.67 -2.12
CA HIS A 170 -6.33 14.26 -1.74
C HIS A 170 -5.83 13.28 -2.81
N TYR A 171 -5.73 13.75 -4.06
CA TYR A 171 -5.44 12.93 -5.23
C TYR A 171 -4.10 13.26 -5.88
N LEU A 172 -3.50 14.42 -5.59
CA LEU A 172 -2.24 14.87 -6.20
C LEU A 172 -1.03 14.65 -5.29
N VAL A 173 0.09 14.27 -5.90
CA VAL A 173 1.41 14.24 -5.25
C VAL A 173 2.43 14.98 -6.11
N LEU A 174 3.24 15.87 -5.52
CA LEU A 174 4.26 16.62 -6.26
C LEU A 174 5.66 16.02 -6.07
#